data_AF-A0A2G1QQ96-F1
#
_entry.id   AF-A0A2G1QQ96-F1
#
_cell.length_a   1.000
_cell.length_b   1.000
_cell.length_c   1.000
_cell.angle_alpha   90.00
_cell.angle_beta   90.00
_cell.angle_gamma   90.00
#
_symmetry.space_group_name_H-M   'P 1'
#
loop_
_entity.id
_entity.type
_entity.pdbx_description
1 polymer ?
#
loop_
_entity_poly.entity_id
_entity_poly.type
_entity_poly.pdbx_seq_one_letter_code
_entity_poly.pdbx_strand_id
1 'polypeptide(L)'
;MQFRSRRATVLGAVSALLAGLMVVGPVPAAHASRPVAVEITGCVRDGSFVSEMTDFGTHTSDGSYVIRLFGRRDQASGAADPIDLGPHEGMRLRIKGYLSPGDRMTTSPDGIEVIGPCDGT
;
A
#
# COMPACT_ATOMS: atom_id res chain seq x y z
N MET A 1 -38.27 53.72 55.99
CA MET A 1 -37.86 54.53 54.82
C MET A 1 -36.42 54.20 54.49
N GLN A 2 -36.21 53.72 53.27
CA GLN A 2 -34.92 53.33 52.69
C GLN A 2 -34.06 54.57 52.43
N PHE A 3 -32.73 54.52 52.63
CA PHE A 3 -31.80 55.21 51.74
C PHE A 3 -30.43 54.52 51.68
N ARG A 4 -29.99 54.36 50.44
CA ARG A 4 -28.86 53.56 49.93
C ARG A 4 -27.50 54.00 50.48
N SER A 5 -26.64 53.02 50.78
CA SER A 5 -25.18 53.17 50.72
C SER A 5 -24.62 52.01 49.90
N ARG A 6 -24.45 52.25 48.59
CA ARG A 6 -23.73 51.35 47.69
C ARG A 6 -22.30 51.87 47.59
N ARG A 7 -21.38 51.26 48.35
CA ARG A 7 -19.95 51.43 48.09
C ARG A 7 -19.57 50.52 46.94
N ALA A 8 -19.17 51.14 45.84
CA ALA A 8 -18.58 50.52 44.67
C ALA A 8 -17.15 50.10 45.00
N THR A 9 -16.85 48.82 44.82
CA THR A 9 -15.48 48.33 44.62
C THR A 9 -15.56 47.06 43.78
N VAL A 10 -15.78 47.22 42.47
CA VAL A 10 -15.60 46.12 41.51
C VAL A 10 -14.11 46.09 41.18
N LEU A 11 -13.36 45.33 41.98
CA LEU A 11 -12.00 44.92 41.67
C LEU A 11 -12.09 43.77 40.65
N GLY A 12 -11.30 43.89 39.58
CA GLY A 12 -11.38 43.03 38.41
C GLY A 12 -11.14 41.55 38.67
N ALA A 13 -11.71 40.73 37.80
CA ALA A 13 -11.16 39.43 37.46
C ALA A 13 -11.26 39.29 35.95
N VAL A 14 -10.09 39.41 35.33
CA VAL A 14 -9.81 39.25 33.91
C VAL A 14 -10.22 37.85 33.46
N SER A 15 -10.87 37.79 32.31
CA SER A 15 -11.20 36.58 31.55
C SER A 15 -10.07 35.55 31.54
N ALA A 16 -10.35 34.32 31.95
CA ALA A 16 -9.53 33.15 31.63
C ALA A 16 -10.44 32.05 31.05
N LEU A 17 -10.86 32.28 29.81
CA LEU A 17 -11.29 31.23 28.89
C LEU A 17 -10.03 30.54 28.35
N LEU A 18 -10.12 29.23 28.09
CA LEU A 18 -9.13 28.36 27.42
C LEU A 18 -7.92 27.89 28.24
N ALA A 19 -8.02 26.67 28.75
CA ALA A 19 -6.88 25.76 28.89
C ALA A 19 -7.29 24.34 28.47
N GLY A 20 -7.74 24.18 27.23
CA GLY A 20 -7.80 22.90 26.55
C GLY A 20 -6.47 22.65 25.84
N LEU A 21 -5.43 22.24 26.59
CA LEU A 21 -4.15 21.90 26.00
C LEU A 21 -4.12 20.40 25.67
N MET A 22 -4.64 20.05 24.49
CA MET A 22 -4.36 18.74 23.89
C MET A 22 -2.86 18.70 23.57
N VAL A 23 -2.08 17.97 24.37
CA VAL A 23 -0.70 17.64 24.03
C VAL A 23 -0.74 16.61 22.90
N VAL A 24 -0.76 17.10 21.66
CA VAL A 24 -0.54 16.26 20.48
C VAL A 24 0.97 16.13 20.34
N GLY A 25 1.55 15.13 21.01
CA GLY A 25 2.93 14.74 20.75
C GLY A 25 3.10 14.34 19.28
N PRO A 26 4.30 14.50 18.68
CA PRO A 26 4.53 14.06 17.33
C PRO A 26 4.30 12.54 17.25
N VAL A 27 3.23 12.13 16.57
CA VAL A 27 3.01 10.73 16.22
C VAL A 27 4.14 10.36 15.26
N PRO A 28 5.00 9.37 15.58
CA PRO A 28 6.02 8.94 14.63
C PRO A 28 5.29 8.50 13.36
N ALA A 29 5.72 9.03 12.21
CA ALA A 29 5.15 8.67 10.93
C ALA A 29 5.20 7.14 10.79
N ALA A 30 4.03 6.50 10.68
CA ALA A 30 3.95 5.08 10.41
C ALA A 30 4.70 4.83 9.09
N HIS A 31 5.80 4.09 9.14
CA HIS A 31 6.53 3.68 7.95
C HIS A 31 5.65 2.69 7.18
N ALA A 32 4.85 3.20 6.25
CA ALA A 32 4.16 2.36 5.28
C ALA A 32 5.21 1.56 4.51
N SER A 33 5.01 0.26 4.41
CA SER A 33 5.83 -0.65 3.59
C SER A 33 5.93 -0.09 2.17
N ARG A 34 7.16 0.12 1.71
CA ARG A 34 7.44 0.60 0.34
C ARG A 34 7.36 -0.58 -0.64
N PRO A 35 7.02 -0.34 -1.91
CA PRO A 35 7.13 -1.36 -2.94
C PRO A 35 8.55 -1.92 -3.04
N VAL A 36 8.67 -3.23 -3.24
CA VAL A 36 9.96 -3.96 -3.28
C VAL A 36 10.19 -4.48 -4.70
N ALA A 37 11.36 -4.19 -5.27
CA ALA A 37 11.73 -4.73 -6.58
C ALA A 37 11.97 -6.24 -6.47
N VAL A 38 11.32 -7.03 -7.33
CA VAL A 38 11.40 -8.49 -7.35
C VAL A 38 11.32 -9.05 -8.76
N GLU A 39 11.85 -10.25 -8.94
CA GLU A 39 11.53 -11.14 -10.05
C GLU A 39 10.77 -12.35 -9.52
N ILE A 40 9.56 -12.61 -10.03
CA ILE A 40 8.75 -13.76 -9.63
C ILE A 40 8.64 -14.71 -10.80
N THR A 41 9.01 -15.97 -10.57
CA THR A 41 8.72 -17.07 -11.47
C THR A 41 7.51 -17.83 -10.95
N GLY A 42 6.57 -18.17 -11.83
CA GLY A 42 5.35 -18.85 -11.43
C GLY A 42 4.50 -19.29 -12.61
N CYS A 43 3.31 -19.79 -12.32
CA CYS A 43 2.41 -20.40 -13.26
C CYS A 43 1.07 -19.68 -13.31
N VAL A 44 0.52 -19.51 -14.51
CA VAL A 44 -0.87 -19.05 -14.66
C VAL A 44 -1.79 -20.26 -14.60
N ARG A 45 -2.67 -20.28 -13.59
CA ARG A 45 -3.67 -21.32 -13.34
C ARG A 45 -5.00 -20.67 -12.98
N ASP A 46 -6.08 -21.09 -13.63
CA ASP A 46 -7.44 -20.59 -13.38
C ASP A 46 -7.51 -19.05 -13.48
N GLY A 47 -6.80 -18.46 -14.44
CA GLY A 47 -6.71 -17.01 -14.63
C GLY A 47 -5.89 -16.25 -13.58
N SER A 48 -5.18 -16.97 -12.70
CA SER A 48 -4.37 -16.40 -11.61
C SER A 48 -2.89 -16.73 -11.78
N PHE A 49 -2.01 -15.77 -11.49
CA PHE A 49 -0.57 -16.03 -11.43
C PHE A 49 -0.20 -16.54 -10.04
N VAL A 50 0.27 -17.78 -9.97
CA VAL A 50 0.68 -18.48 -8.77
C VAL A 50 2.20 -18.55 -8.74
N SER A 51 2.84 -17.90 -7.76
CA SER A 51 4.29 -17.92 -7.62
C SER A 51 4.81 -19.33 -7.34
N GLU A 52 6.04 -19.59 -7.76
CA GLU A 52 6.83 -20.75 -7.36
C GLU A 52 8.08 -20.29 -6.61
N MET A 53 8.74 -19.28 -7.16
CA MET A 53 9.97 -18.70 -6.66
C MET A 53 9.92 -17.18 -6.81
N THR A 54 10.30 -16.47 -5.75
CA THR A 54 10.48 -15.01 -5.75
C THR A 54 11.94 -14.68 -5.47
N ASP A 55 12.57 -13.94 -6.37
CA ASP A 55 13.92 -13.40 -6.21
C ASP A 55 13.84 -11.92 -5.82
N PHE A 56 14.37 -11.60 -4.63
CA PHE A 56 14.46 -10.23 -4.09
C PHE A 56 15.80 -9.56 -4.42
N GLY A 57 16.63 -10.16 -5.27
CA GLY A 57 17.98 -9.74 -5.64
C GLY A 57 19.05 -9.99 -4.56
N THR A 58 18.64 -10.17 -3.30
CA THR A 58 19.52 -10.50 -2.16
C THR A 58 19.37 -11.93 -1.69
N HIS A 59 18.19 -12.52 -1.91
CA HIS A 59 17.83 -13.86 -1.55
C HIS A 59 16.66 -14.31 -2.40
N THR A 60 16.48 -15.62 -2.51
CA THR A 60 15.31 -16.25 -3.10
C THR A 60 14.39 -16.79 -2.01
N SER A 61 13.09 -16.77 -2.27
CA SER A 61 12.08 -17.41 -1.45
C SER A 61 11.24 -18.32 -2.33
N ASP A 62 11.12 -19.57 -1.91
CA ASP A 62 10.18 -20.51 -2.51
C ASP A 62 8.82 -20.39 -1.82
N GLY A 63 7.74 -20.62 -2.58
CA GLY A 63 6.39 -20.62 -2.03
C GLY A 63 5.32 -20.33 -3.06
N SER A 64 4.12 -20.82 -2.76
CA SER A 64 2.94 -20.69 -3.63
C SER A 64 2.01 -19.60 -3.11
N TYR A 65 1.99 -18.47 -3.81
CA TYR A 65 1.15 -17.33 -3.50
C TYR A 65 0.44 -16.84 -4.77
N VAL A 66 -0.82 -16.46 -4.62
CA VAL A 66 -1.57 -15.82 -5.71
C VAL A 66 -1.17 -14.36 -5.78
N ILE A 67 -0.46 -13.98 -6.84
CA ILE A 67 0.02 -12.63 -7.07
C ILE A 67 -0.89 -11.93 -8.09
N ARG A 68 -1.42 -10.78 -7.71
CA ARG A 68 -2.24 -9.95 -8.60
C ARG A 68 -1.35 -9.02 -9.41
N LEU A 69 -1.41 -9.15 -10.72
CA LEU A 69 -0.57 -8.39 -11.65
C LEU A 69 -1.30 -7.12 -12.11
N PHE A 70 -0.60 -6.00 -12.04
CA PHE A 70 -1.08 -4.69 -12.45
C PHE A 70 -0.10 -4.07 -13.45
N GLY A 71 -0.65 -3.40 -14.47
CA GLY A 71 0.14 -2.62 -15.40
C GLY A 71 0.79 -1.43 -14.70
N ARG A 72 1.84 -0.87 -15.29
CA ARG A 72 2.43 0.36 -14.76
C ARG A 72 1.39 1.48 -14.80
N ARG A 73 1.14 2.10 -13.65
CA ARG A 73 0.20 3.22 -13.51
C ARG A 73 0.46 4.26 -14.59
N ASP A 74 -0.54 4.56 -15.42
CA ASP A 74 -0.46 5.74 -16.26
C ASP A 74 -0.61 6.99 -15.38
N GLN A 75 0.00 8.09 -15.79
CA GLN A 75 -0.06 9.32 -15.00
C GLN A 75 -1.45 9.99 -15.09
N ALA A 76 -2.32 9.51 -15.99
CA ALA A 76 -3.59 10.12 -16.35
C ALA A 76 -4.79 9.56 -15.57
N SER A 77 -4.86 8.25 -15.30
CA SER A 77 -6.00 7.62 -14.63
C SER A 77 -5.80 7.47 -13.12
N GLY A 78 -4.56 7.56 -12.62
CA GLY A 78 -4.24 7.42 -11.19
C GLY A 78 -4.47 6.01 -10.63
N ALA A 79 -4.99 5.07 -11.42
CA ALA A 79 -5.15 3.67 -11.10
C ALA A 79 -4.26 2.82 -12.02
N ALA A 80 -3.79 1.68 -11.51
CA ALA A 80 -3.12 0.69 -12.33
C ALA A 80 -4.15 -0.38 -12.67
N ASP A 81 -4.34 -0.68 -13.94
CA ASP A 81 -5.30 -1.68 -14.37
C ASP A 81 -4.74 -3.10 -14.13
N PRO A 82 -5.59 -4.05 -13.71
CA PRO A 82 -5.22 -5.46 -13.66
C PRO A 82 -4.80 -5.95 -15.05
N ILE A 83 -3.76 -6.77 -15.10
CA ILE A 83 -3.33 -7.43 -16.34
C ILE A 83 -4.19 -8.67 -16.56
N ASP A 84 -4.76 -8.81 -17.76
CA ASP A 84 -5.45 -10.04 -18.17
C ASP A 84 -4.43 -11.16 -18.44
N LEU A 85 -4.57 -12.26 -17.70
CA LEU A 85 -3.70 -13.43 -17.80
C LEU A 85 -4.31 -14.56 -18.63
N GLY A 86 -5.57 -14.43 -19.08
CA GLY A 86 -6.23 -15.43 -19.90
C GLY A 86 -5.40 -15.91 -21.11
N PRO A 87 -4.71 -15.02 -21.84
CA PRO A 87 -3.83 -15.43 -22.95
C PRO A 87 -2.62 -16.29 -22.55
N HIS A 88 -2.29 -16.34 -21.25
CA HIS A 88 -1.14 -17.05 -20.70
C HIS A 88 -1.54 -18.27 -19.85
N GLU A 89 -2.81 -18.70 -19.88
CA GLU A 89 -3.27 -19.86 -19.11
C GLU A 89 -2.43 -21.11 -19.37
N GLY A 90 -2.00 -21.79 -18.30
CA GLY A 90 -1.12 -22.96 -18.38
C GLY A 90 0.34 -22.65 -18.71
N MET A 91 0.71 -21.38 -18.86
CA MET A 91 2.08 -20.95 -19.12
C MET A 91 2.79 -20.55 -17.84
N ARG A 92 4.09 -20.89 -17.81
CA ARG A 92 5.03 -20.45 -16.80
C ARG A 92 5.61 -19.12 -17.22
N LEU A 93 5.53 -18.13 -16.33
CA LEU A 93 5.99 -16.77 -16.56
C LEU A 93 7.11 -16.42 -15.58
N ARG A 94 8.05 -15.61 -16.04
CA ARG A 94 9.00 -14.86 -15.23
C ARG A 94 8.63 -13.39 -15.33
N ILE A 95 8.39 -12.75 -14.20
CA ILE A 95 7.87 -11.38 -14.17
C ILE A 95 8.79 -10.51 -13.32
N LYS A 96 9.23 -9.37 -13.88
CA LYS A 96 10.04 -8.36 -13.19
C LYS A 96 9.20 -7.14 -12.84
N GLY A 97 9.24 -6.70 -11.59
CA GLY A 97 8.42 -5.58 -11.18
C GLY A 97 8.58 -5.20 -9.71
N TYR A 98 7.54 -4.57 -9.18
CA TYR A 98 7.51 -4.10 -7.79
C TYR A 98 6.34 -4.72 -7.03
N LEU A 99 6.65 -5.50 -5.99
CA LEU A 99 5.68 -6.09 -5.10
C LEU A 99 5.27 -5.10 -4.00
N SER A 100 3.98 -4.91 -3.85
CA SER A 100 3.34 -4.05 -2.85
C SER A 100 2.49 -4.91 -1.91
N PRO A 101 2.15 -4.41 -0.71
CA PRO A 101 1.32 -5.13 0.25
C PRO A 101 0.02 -5.65 -0.35
N GLY A 102 -0.39 -6.83 0.13
CA GLY A 102 -1.57 -7.55 -0.39
C GLY A 102 -1.31 -8.24 -1.72
N ASP A 103 -0.08 -8.70 -1.95
CA ASP A 103 0.32 -9.53 -3.09
C ASP A 103 0.00 -8.88 -4.43
N ARG A 104 0.31 -7.59 -4.54
CA ARG A 104 0.09 -6.79 -5.74
C ARG A 104 1.41 -6.49 -6.39
N MET A 105 1.60 -6.95 -7.61
CA MET A 105 2.81 -6.71 -8.36
C MET A 105 2.54 -5.79 -9.54
N THR A 106 3.28 -4.68 -9.60
CA THR A 106 3.24 -3.76 -10.74
C THR A 106 4.37 -4.09 -11.70
N THR A 107 4.06 -4.29 -12.99
CA THR A 107 5.03 -4.62 -14.04
C THR A 107 4.86 -3.75 -15.28
N SER A 108 5.94 -3.59 -16.04
CA SER A 108 5.89 -3.09 -17.43
C SER A 108 5.41 -4.22 -18.35
N PRO A 109 4.83 -3.93 -19.53
CA PRO A 109 4.56 -4.97 -20.54
C PRO A 109 5.81 -5.80 -20.87
N ASP A 110 6.97 -5.16 -21.01
CA ASP A 110 8.26 -5.83 -21.28
C ASP A 110 8.82 -6.60 -20.08
N GLY A 111 8.16 -6.50 -18.91
CA GLY A 111 8.55 -7.18 -17.69
C GLY A 111 8.00 -8.59 -17.57
N ILE A 112 7.11 -9.03 -18.47
CA ILE A 112 6.52 -10.37 -18.48
C ILE A 112 7.23 -11.21 -19.56
N GLU A 113 7.90 -12.26 -19.14
CA GLU A 113 8.57 -13.22 -20.00
C GLU A 113 7.87 -14.58 -19.90
N VAL A 114 7.42 -15.13 -21.03
CA VAL A 114 6.90 -16.49 -21.10
C VAL A 114 8.08 -17.45 -21.20
N ILE A 115 8.31 -18.27 -20.18
CA ILE A 115 9.51 -19.14 -20.11
C ILE A 115 9.23 -20.59 -20.50
N GLY A 116 7.95 -20.99 -20.62
CA GLY A 116 7.57 -22.32 -21.07
C GLY A 116 6.17 -22.72 -20.61
N PRO A 117 5.73 -23.95 -20.88
CA PRO A 117 4.55 -24.50 -20.24
C PRO A 117 4.79 -24.65 -18.73
N CYS A 118 3.72 -24.60 -17.95
CA CYS A 118 3.79 -25.03 -16.56
C CYS A 118 4.09 -26.52 -16.49
N ASP A 119 5.03 -26.89 -15.62
CA ASP A 119 5.28 -28.29 -15.33
C ASP A 119 4.02 -28.91 -14.71
N GLY A 120 3.76 -30.18 -15.05
CA GLY A 120 2.53 -30.88 -14.71
C GLY A 120 2.20 -30.81 -13.22
N THR A 121 0.93 -30.51 -12.96
CA THR A 121 0.21 -30.65 -11.67
C THR A 121 0.58 -31.89 -10.88
#